data_AF-A0A954PKG5-F1
#
_entry.id   AF-A0A954PKG5-F1
#
_cell.length_a   1.000
_cell.length_b   1.000
_cell.length_c   1.000
_cell.angle_alpha   90.00
_cell.angle_beta   90.00
_cell.angle_gamma   90.00
#
_symmetry.space_group_name_H-M   'P 1'
#
loop_
_entity.id
_entity.type
_entity.pdbx_description
1 polymer ?
#
loop_
_entity_poly.entity_id
_entity_poly.type
_entity_poly.pdbx_seq_one_letter_code
_entity_poly.pdbx_strand_id
1 'polypeptide(L)'
;MRSLPFSPLGVVVLLLLSFSLHAMAIAGEPQWTHRVIKLGEDRQQSNSTDILLRPYRPLHVYGNTVRRLHYRGQALPSLGDVGRTVVQLVSREEQ
;
A
#
# COMPACT_ATOMS: atom_id res chain seq x y z
N MET A 1 -12.25 36.89 33.33
CA MET A 1 -11.47 36.00 32.44
C MET A 1 -10.82 34.93 33.30
N ARG A 2 -11.26 33.66 33.24
CA ARG A 2 -10.70 32.55 34.05
C ARG A 2 -9.62 31.84 33.23
N SER A 3 -8.37 31.95 33.66
CA SER A 3 -7.25 31.18 33.10
C SER A 3 -7.34 29.73 33.58
N LEU A 4 -7.40 28.78 32.64
CA LEU A 4 -7.33 27.35 32.94
C LEU A 4 -5.93 27.00 33.48
N PRO A 5 -5.80 26.25 34.58
CA PRO A 5 -4.49 25.81 35.06
C PRO A 5 -3.98 24.68 34.15
N PHE A 6 -2.91 24.95 33.40
CA PHE A 6 -2.18 23.92 32.66
C PHE A 6 -1.48 23.00 33.66
N SER A 7 -2.10 21.86 33.98
CA SER A 7 -1.48 20.80 34.77
C SER A 7 -0.44 20.07 33.91
N PRO A 8 0.81 19.88 34.38
CA PRO A 8 1.83 19.15 33.64
C PRO A 8 1.42 17.69 33.37
N LEU A 9 0.59 17.11 34.25
CA LEU A 9 0.00 15.78 34.05
C LEU A 9 -0.95 15.76 32.85
N GLY A 10 -1.74 16.83 32.66
CA GLY A 10 -2.63 16.97 31.52
C GLY A 10 -1.87 17.05 30.20
N VAL A 11 -0.72 17.73 30.20
CA VAL A 11 0.16 17.81 29.02
C VAL A 11 0.76 16.44 28.67
N VAL A 12 1.23 15.68 29.67
CA VAL A 12 1.77 14.33 29.46
C VAL A 12 0.71 13.37 28.95
N VAL A 13 -0.50 13.39 29.52
CA VAL A 13 -1.62 12.56 29.04
C VAL A 13 -2.01 12.93 27.60
N LEU A 14 -2.06 14.22 27.27
CA LEU A 14 -2.35 14.68 25.91
C LEU A 14 -1.27 14.22 24.91
N LEU A 15 0.01 14.26 25.30
CA LEU A 15 1.13 13.80 24.47
C LEU A 15 1.10 12.29 24.24
N LEU A 16 0.79 11.49 25.27
CA LEU A 16 0.66 10.03 25.16
C LEU A 16 -0.54 9.62 24.30
N LEU A 17 -1.66 10.34 24.41
CA LEU A 17 -2.83 10.12 23.56
C LEU A 17 -2.54 10.45 22.09
N SER A 18 -1.79 11.52 21.84
CA SER A 18 -1.39 11.95 20.49
C SER A 18 -0.45 10.94 19.82
N PHE A 19 0.42 10.28 20.59
CA PHE A 19 1.33 9.26 20.04
C PHE A 19 0.59 7.98 19.61
N SER A 20 -0.47 7.61 20.33
CA SER A 20 -1.25 6.38 20.10
C SER A 20 -2.15 6.43 18.85
N LEU A 21 -2.29 7.60 18.21
CA LEU A 21 -3.13 7.86 17.04
C LEU A 21 -2.38 7.84 15.71
N HIS A 22 -1.18 7.26 15.64
CA HIS A 22 -0.53 6.93 14.36
C HIS A 22 -1.26 5.76 13.68
N ALA A 23 -2.44 6.04 13.14
CA ALA A 23 -3.07 5.16 12.17
C ALA A 23 -2.16 5.06 10.95
N MET A 24 -1.71 3.84 10.63
CA MET A 24 -1.05 3.57 9.37
C MET A 24 -2.05 3.80 8.24
N ALA A 25 -2.02 4.97 7.62
CA ALA A 25 -2.80 5.25 6.44
C ALA A 25 -2.26 4.39 5.27
N ILE A 26 -2.94 3.26 4.97
CA ILE A 26 -2.74 2.44 3.76
C ILE A 26 -3.49 3.08 2.57
N ALA A 27 -3.59 4.41 2.55
CA ALA A 27 -4.34 5.15 1.55
C ALA A 27 -3.36 5.59 0.46
N GLY A 28 -3.26 4.83 -0.63
CA GLY A 28 -2.47 5.23 -1.80
C GLY A 28 -1.96 4.10 -2.68
N GLU A 29 -1.91 2.87 -2.17
CA GLU A 29 -1.38 1.75 -2.96
C GLU A 29 -2.34 1.28 -4.06
N PRO A 30 -1.82 0.95 -5.26
CA PRO A 30 -2.60 0.31 -6.30
C PRO A 30 -3.13 -1.06 -5.87
N GLN A 31 -4.25 -1.44 -6.47
CA GLN A 31 -4.86 -2.77 -6.29
C GLN A 31 -4.00 -3.89 -6.89
N TRP A 32 -4.43 -5.13 -6.71
CA TRP A 32 -3.81 -6.30 -7.33
C TRP A 32 -4.61 -6.75 -8.56
N THR A 33 -3.93 -7.35 -9.54
CA THR A 33 -4.57 -7.98 -10.70
C THR A 33 -3.96 -9.34 -10.99
N HIS A 34 -4.80 -10.30 -11.37
CA HIS A 34 -4.39 -11.64 -11.82
C HIS A 34 -3.76 -11.60 -13.23
N ARG A 35 -4.01 -10.53 -14.01
CA ARG A 35 -3.57 -10.43 -15.40
C ARG A 35 -2.10 -10.01 -15.50
N VAL A 36 -1.23 -11.00 -15.49
CA VAL A 36 0.24 -10.83 -15.54
C VAL A 36 0.69 -10.22 -16.87
N ILE A 37 0.26 -10.82 -17.99
CA ILE A 37 0.60 -10.39 -19.34
C ILE A 37 -0.53 -9.50 -19.86
N LYS A 38 -0.21 -8.25 -20.20
CA LYS A 38 -1.13 -7.31 -20.83
C LYS A 38 -0.91 -7.31 -22.34
N LEU A 39 -1.98 -7.49 -23.11
CA LEU A 39 -2.00 -7.57 -24.57
C LEU A 39 -3.00 -6.55 -25.13
N GLY A 40 -2.85 -6.18 -26.41
CA GLY A 40 -3.80 -5.29 -27.09
C GLY A 40 -4.02 -3.95 -26.38
N GLU A 41 -5.28 -3.54 -26.27
CA GLU A 41 -5.73 -2.32 -25.59
C GLU A 41 -5.26 -2.26 -24.13
N ASP A 42 -5.33 -3.40 -23.42
CA ASP A 42 -4.86 -3.57 -22.04
C ASP A 42 -3.37 -3.21 -21.88
N ARG A 43 -2.56 -3.49 -22.91
CA ARG A 43 -1.15 -3.12 -22.95
C ARG A 43 -0.99 -1.62 -23.21
N GLN A 44 -1.76 -1.06 -24.12
CA GLN A 44 -1.71 0.37 -24.44
C GLN A 44 -2.08 1.21 -23.22
N GLN A 45 -3.18 0.88 -22.55
CA GLN A 45 -3.59 1.51 -21.31
C GLN A 45 -2.52 1.35 -20.23
N SER A 46 -1.98 0.13 -20.04
CA SER A 46 -0.93 -0.08 -19.05
C SER A 46 0.34 0.71 -19.37
N ASN A 47 0.64 1.01 -20.63
CA ASN A 47 1.80 1.82 -21.01
C ASN A 47 1.56 3.31 -20.78
N SER A 48 0.32 3.80 -20.96
CA SER A 48 -0.05 5.19 -20.70
C SER A 48 -0.24 5.50 -19.21
N THR A 49 -0.48 4.49 -18.37
CA THR A 49 -0.56 4.67 -16.90
C THR A 49 0.83 4.81 -16.30
N ASP A 50 1.03 5.76 -15.38
CA ASP A 50 2.27 5.87 -14.58
C ASP A 50 2.57 4.55 -13.83
N ILE A 51 3.85 4.15 -13.76
CA ILE A 51 4.26 2.87 -13.18
C ILE A 51 3.81 2.70 -11.72
N LEU A 52 3.77 3.79 -10.96
CA LEU A 52 3.39 3.83 -9.54
C LEU A 52 1.90 3.59 -9.37
N LEU A 53 1.07 4.01 -10.33
CA LEU A 53 -0.39 3.86 -10.27
C LEU A 53 -0.88 2.52 -10.83
N ARG A 54 -0.02 1.77 -11.53
CA ARG A 54 -0.37 0.44 -12.07
C ARG A 54 -0.60 -0.56 -10.93
N PRO A 55 -1.52 -1.53 -11.08
CA PRO A 55 -1.75 -2.56 -10.08
C PRO A 55 -0.53 -3.49 -9.90
N TYR A 56 -0.39 -4.03 -8.68
CA TYR A 56 0.49 -5.16 -8.39
C TYR A 56 0.04 -6.39 -9.17
N ARG A 57 0.99 -7.24 -9.57
CA ARG A 57 0.70 -8.45 -10.37
C ARG A 57 1.56 -9.60 -9.88
N PRO A 58 1.04 -10.84 -9.82
CA PRO A 58 1.86 -11.96 -9.43
C PRO A 58 3.05 -12.10 -10.38
N LEU A 59 4.21 -12.49 -9.83
CA LEU A 59 5.48 -12.69 -10.54
C LEU A 59 6.09 -11.44 -11.22
N HIS A 60 5.48 -10.25 -11.09
CA HIS A 60 6.04 -9.01 -11.63
C HIS A 60 7.03 -8.37 -10.63
N VAL A 61 8.19 -9.01 -10.45
CA VAL A 61 9.18 -8.65 -9.43
C VAL A 61 9.58 -7.16 -9.49
N TYR A 62 10.07 -6.68 -10.64
CA TYR A 62 10.57 -5.31 -10.79
C TYR A 62 9.51 -4.23 -10.46
N GLY A 63 8.39 -4.23 -11.18
CA GLY A 63 7.33 -3.25 -10.99
C GLY A 63 6.73 -3.29 -9.58
N ASN A 64 6.57 -4.47 -8.99
CA ASN A 64 6.08 -4.58 -7.62
C ASN A 64 7.10 -4.03 -6.62
N THR A 65 8.41 -4.25 -6.83
CA THR A 65 9.47 -3.67 -5.99
C THR A 65 9.46 -2.14 -6.05
N VAL A 66 9.34 -1.54 -7.24
CA VAL A 66 9.25 -0.08 -7.39
C VAL A 66 8.07 0.48 -6.59
N ARG A 67 6.90 -0.16 -6.66
CA ARG A 67 5.71 0.25 -5.91
C ARG A 67 5.90 0.09 -4.40
N ARG A 68 6.40 -1.05 -3.92
CA ARG A 68 6.64 -1.23 -2.48
C ARG A 68 7.66 -0.23 -1.95
N LEU A 69 8.71 0.06 -2.72
CA LEU A 69 9.68 1.08 -2.34
C LEU A 69 9.04 2.47 -2.26
N HIS A 70 8.19 2.82 -3.22
CA HIS A 70 7.50 4.11 -3.23
C HIS A 70 6.48 4.26 -2.08
N TYR A 71 5.62 3.27 -1.88
CA TYR A 71 4.50 3.36 -0.93
C TYR A 71 4.86 2.92 0.50
N ARG A 72 5.82 2.01 0.65
CA ARG A 72 6.18 1.41 1.95
C ARG A 72 7.62 1.68 2.37
N GLY A 73 8.46 2.25 1.49
CA GLY A 73 9.89 2.43 1.76
C GLY A 73 10.68 1.12 1.83
N GLN A 74 10.07 -0.01 1.44
CA GLN A 74 10.66 -1.34 1.57
C GLN A 74 10.58 -2.10 0.25
N ALA A 75 11.71 -2.63 -0.24
CA ALA A 75 11.74 -3.37 -1.50
C ALA A 75 11.20 -4.80 -1.37
N LEU A 76 11.41 -5.43 -0.21
CA LEU A 76 11.08 -6.83 0.02
C LEU A 76 9.55 -7.03 0.14
N PRO A 77 9.03 -8.14 -0.40
CA PRO A 77 7.62 -8.49 -0.20
C PRO A 77 7.37 -8.87 1.27
N SER A 78 6.23 -8.43 1.79
CA SER A 78 5.69 -8.93 3.05
C SER A 78 5.09 -10.33 2.88
N LEU A 79 4.84 -11.05 3.99
CA LEU A 79 4.10 -12.32 3.96
C LEU A 79 2.70 -12.15 3.32
N GLY A 80 2.07 -11.00 3.52
CA GLY A 80 0.80 -10.67 2.89
C GLY A 80 0.89 -10.54 1.37
N ASP A 81 1.99 -10.00 0.83
CA ASP A 81 2.21 -9.93 -0.62
C ASP A 81 2.44 -11.31 -1.24
N VAL A 82 3.09 -12.22 -0.50
CA VAL A 82 3.23 -13.63 -0.92
C VAL A 82 1.86 -14.30 -0.97
N GLY A 83 1.03 -14.13 0.07
CA GLY A 83 -0.34 -14.64 0.09
C GLY A 83 -1.19 -14.10 -1.07
N ARG A 84 -1.14 -12.78 -1.32
CA ARG A 84 -1.84 -12.16 -2.47
C ARG A 84 -1.34 -12.68 -3.81
N THR A 85 -0.04 -12.96 -3.94
CA THR A 85 0.53 -13.57 -5.14
C THR A 85 -0.09 -14.94 -5.40
N VAL A 86 -0.18 -15.80 -4.38
CA VAL A 86 -0.81 -17.13 -4.51
C VAL A 86 -2.28 -17.00 -4.89
N VAL A 87 -3.04 -16.17 -4.19
CA VAL A 87 -4.48 -15.95 -4.47
C VAL A 87 -4.68 -15.50 -5.92
N GLN A 88 -3.92 -14.51 -6.39
CA GLN A 88 -4.08 -13.97 -7.75
C GLN A 88 -3.59 -14.93 -8.84
N LEU A 89 -2.70 -15.88 -8.52
CA LEU A 89 -2.32 -16.95 -9.45
C LEU A 89 -3.42 -18.00 -9.57
N VAL A 90 -4.02 -18.42 -8.45
CA VAL A 90 -5.11 -19.41 -8.44
C VAL A 90 -6.37 -18.83 -9.10
N SER A 91 -6.78 -17.61 -8.75
CA SER A 91 -7.96 -16.96 -9.35
C SER A 91 -7.85 -16.70 -10.86
N ARG A 92 -6.67 -16.87 -11.46
CA ARG A 92 -6.49 -16.80 -12.92
C ARG A 92 -7.01 -18.06 -13.63
N GLU A 93 -6.95 -19.21 -12.97
CA GLU A 93 -7.31 -20.50 -13.59
C GLU A 93 -8.83 -20.69 -13.74
N GLU A 94 -9.62 -19.88 -13.02
CA GLU A 94 -11.08 -19.97 -13.02
C GLU A 94 -11.77 -19.08 -14.08
N GLN A 95 -11.02 -18.37 -14.94
CA GLN A 95 -11.53 -17.46 -15.98
C GLN A 95 -11.10 -17.86 -17.38
#